data_AF-A0A310T4D6-F1
#
_entry.id   AF-A0A310T4D6-F1
#
_cell.length_a   1.000
_cell.length_b   1.000
_cell.length_c   1.000
_cell.angle_alpha   90.00
_cell.angle_beta   90.00
_cell.angle_gamma   90.00
#
_symmetry.space_group_name_H-M   'P 1'
#
loop_
_entity.id
_entity.type
_entity.pdbx_description
1 polymer ?
#
loop_
_entity_poly.entity_id
_entity_poly.type
_entity_poly.pdbx_seq_one_letter_code
_entity_poly.pdbx_strand_id
1 'polypeptide(L)'
;MAQPVALYISMAQPGALYISMAQPVALYISMAQPGALYISMAQPVALYISMAQPVAFYISIAQPVALYISIAQPVALYISMAQPVALYISMAQPVAFYISIAQPVALYISIAQPVALYISMAQPVALYISMAQPVALYIRIAQPVALYIRIAQPVALFISMAQHVALYISMAQPVALYIRIAQPVALYIRIAQPVALYIRIAQPVALYIRIAQPVAL
;
A
#
# COMPACT_ATOMS: atom_id res chain seq x y z
N MET A 1 -9.57 6.38 35.03
CA MET A 1 -9.62 5.12 34.24
C MET A 1 -10.64 5.36 33.13
N ALA A 2 -10.19 5.58 31.90
CA ALA A 2 -11.12 5.72 30.76
C ALA A 2 -11.65 4.32 30.41
N GLN A 3 -12.97 4.18 30.34
CA GLN A 3 -13.60 2.92 29.94
C GLN A 3 -13.14 2.54 28.53
N PRO A 4 -12.91 1.25 28.24
CA PRO A 4 -12.66 0.80 26.88
C PRO A 4 -13.94 0.99 26.05
N VAL A 5 -13.96 2.03 25.21
CA VAL A 5 -15.08 2.28 24.29
C VAL A 5 -14.77 1.61 22.95
N ALA A 6 -15.61 0.66 22.57
CA ALA A 6 -15.73 0.18 21.20
C ALA A 6 -16.90 0.92 20.53
N LEU A 7 -16.64 1.52 19.37
CA LEU A 7 -17.66 2.24 18.59
C LEU A 7 -17.98 1.46 17.30
N TYR A 8 -19.27 1.28 17.04
CA TYR A 8 -19.78 0.65 15.83
C TYR A 8 -20.62 1.66 15.05
N ILE A 9 -20.27 1.88 13.79
CA ILE A 9 -20.96 2.79 12.88
C ILE A 9 -21.36 2.01 11.63
N SER A 10 -22.66 2.00 11.34
CA SER A 10 -23.22 1.43 10.12
C SER A 10 -24.04 2.48 9.40
N MET A 11 -23.73 2.74 8.13
CA MET A 11 -24.47 3.68 7.30
C MET A 11 -24.82 3.08 5.94
N ALA A 12 -26.10 3.10 5.59
CA ALA A 12 -26.60 2.61 4.31
C ALA A 12 -26.84 3.75 3.28
N GLN A 13 -26.92 5.00 3.73
CA GLN A 13 -27.26 6.16 2.91
C GLN A 13 -26.03 7.03 2.62
N PRO A 14 -26.04 7.80 1.51
CA PRO A 14 -25.04 8.81 1.24
C PRO A 14 -24.93 9.88 2.32
N GLY A 15 -23.69 10.23 2.66
CA GLY A 15 -23.37 11.23 3.66
C GLY A 15 -21.87 11.42 3.86
N ALA A 16 -21.52 12.41 4.67
CA ALA A 16 -20.16 12.64 5.13
C ALA A 16 -20.04 12.27 6.61
N LEU A 17 -19.01 11.49 6.97
CA LEU A 17 -18.71 11.13 8.35
C LEU A 17 -17.36 11.72 8.77
N TYR A 18 -17.36 12.43 9.89
CA TYR A 18 -16.18 13.03 10.50
C TYR A 18 -15.97 12.43 11.88
N ILE A 19 -14.81 11.82 12.09
CA ILE A 19 -14.43 11.19 13.36
C ILE A 19 -13.09 11.75 13.80
N SER A 20 -13.08 12.32 15.02
CA SER A 20 -11.88 12.78 15.69
C SER A 20 -11.85 12.20 17.11
N MET A 21 -10.89 11.33 17.40
CA MET A 21 -10.79 10.66 18.71
C MET A 21 -9.34 10.47 19.13
N ALA A 22 -9.02 10.72 20.40
CA ALA A 22 -7.66 10.55 20.92
C ALA A 22 -7.33 9.08 21.21
N GLN A 23 -8.20 8.36 21.93
CA GLN A 23 -7.91 7.02 22.46
C GLN A 23 -9.12 6.05 22.39
N PRO A 24 -9.64 5.71 21.20
CA PRO A 24 -10.62 4.64 21.10
C PRO A 24 -9.95 3.27 21.27
N VAL A 25 -10.62 2.34 21.95
CA VAL A 25 -10.14 0.94 22.01
C VAL A 25 -10.43 0.23 20.70
N ALA A 26 -11.63 0.41 20.15
CA ALA A 26 -11.93 -0.14 18.83
C ALA A 26 -12.93 0.73 18.07
N LEU A 27 -12.75 0.81 16.74
CA LEU A 27 -13.68 1.48 15.84
C LEU A 27 -13.99 0.55 14.65
N TYR A 28 -15.27 0.28 14.47
CA TYR A 28 -15.80 -0.52 13.37
C TYR A 28 -16.72 0.35 12.51
N ILE A 29 -16.39 0.48 11.23
CA ILE A 29 -17.14 1.29 10.27
C ILE A 29 -17.55 0.39 9.10
N SER A 30 -18.86 0.32 8.85
CA SER A 30 -19.44 -0.34 7.69
C SER A 30 -20.29 0.67 6.90
N MET A 31 -19.95 0.92 5.63
CA MET A 31 -20.68 1.89 4.81
C MET A 31 -20.92 1.39 3.39
N ALA A 32 -22.20 1.34 2.97
CA ALA A 32 -22.56 0.90 1.63
C ALA A 32 -22.32 1.98 0.56
N GLN A 33 -22.76 3.22 0.82
CA GLN A 33 -22.78 4.31 -0.16
C GLN A 33 -22.25 5.63 0.42
N PRO A 34 -21.07 5.71 1.08
CA PRO A 34 -20.65 6.95 1.71
C PRO A 34 -20.19 7.99 0.67
N GLY A 35 -20.56 9.25 0.89
CA GLY A 35 -20.03 10.38 0.13
C GLY A 35 -18.58 10.64 0.54
N ALA A 36 -18.33 10.91 1.82
CA ALA A 36 -16.97 11.16 2.31
C ALA A 36 -16.73 10.62 3.73
N LEU A 37 -15.49 10.25 4.04
CA LEU A 37 -15.05 9.88 5.38
C LEU A 37 -13.74 10.56 5.73
N TYR A 38 -13.74 11.21 6.89
CA TYR A 38 -12.57 11.84 7.47
C TYR A 38 -12.33 11.26 8.86
N ILE A 39 -11.19 10.60 9.04
CA ILE A 39 -10.78 10.02 10.32
C ILE A 39 -9.45 10.66 10.74
N SER A 40 -9.44 11.23 11.94
CA SER A 40 -8.24 11.69 12.64
C SER A 40 -8.16 11.01 14.00
N MET A 41 -7.13 10.21 14.24
CA MET A 41 -6.95 9.51 15.51
C MET A 41 -5.51 9.52 15.99
N ALA A 42 -5.30 9.62 17.31
CA ALA A 42 -3.95 9.58 17.89
C ALA A 42 -3.51 8.13 18.16
N GLN A 43 -4.23 7.39 18.99
CA GLN A 43 -3.80 6.07 19.48
C GLN A 43 -4.93 5.03 19.47
N PRO A 44 -5.50 4.67 18.30
CA PRO A 44 -6.48 3.59 18.24
C PRO A 44 -5.80 2.23 18.43
N VAL A 45 -6.37 1.35 19.25
CA VAL A 45 -5.88 -0.04 19.32
C VAL A 45 -6.30 -0.81 18.06
N ALA A 46 -7.57 -0.71 17.66
CA ALA A 46 -8.05 -1.36 16.44
C ALA A 46 -8.99 -0.49 15.60
N LEU A 47 -8.78 -0.48 14.28
CA LEU A 47 -9.67 0.15 13.31
C LEU A 47 -10.02 -0.84 12.19
N TYR A 48 -11.31 -1.06 12.00
CA TYR A 48 -11.87 -1.89 10.93
C TYR A 48 -12.80 -1.05 10.06
N ILE A 49 -12.50 -0.95 8.77
CA ILE A 49 -13.28 -0.19 7.80
C ILE A 49 -13.67 -1.12 6.64
N SER A 50 -14.98 -1.26 6.41
CA SER A 50 -15.54 -1.99 5.27
C SER A 50 -16.46 -1.07 4.47
N MET A 51 -16.17 -0.88 3.18
CA MET A 51 -16.93 0.04 2.32
C MET A 51 -17.13 -0.50 0.91
N ALA A 52 -18.31 -0.27 0.33
CA ALA A 52 -18.61 -0.71 -1.04
C ALA A 52 -18.23 0.34 -2.09
N GLN A 53 -18.90 1.50 -2.11
CA GLN A 53 -18.70 2.52 -3.18
C GLN A 53 -18.41 3.92 -2.64
N PRO A 54 -17.20 4.14 -2.12
CA PRO A 54 -16.96 5.35 -1.34
C PRO A 54 -16.26 6.41 -2.24
N VAL A 55 -16.74 7.67 -2.25
CA VAL A 55 -16.19 8.74 -3.14
C VAL A 55 -14.85 9.31 -2.64
N ALA A 56 -14.77 9.86 -1.42
CA ALA A 56 -13.52 10.47 -0.90
C ALA A 56 -13.19 10.07 0.55
N PHE A 57 -11.96 9.60 0.78
CA PHE A 57 -11.52 9.07 2.06
C PHE A 57 -10.20 9.69 2.49
N TYR A 58 -10.17 10.20 3.71
CA TYR A 58 -8.97 10.72 4.35
C TYR A 58 -8.81 10.10 5.73
N ILE A 59 -7.71 9.39 5.92
CA ILE A 59 -7.35 8.74 7.18
C ILE A 59 -6.00 9.26 7.63
N SER A 60 -5.95 9.91 8.79
CA SER A 60 -4.72 10.32 9.46
C SER A 60 -4.67 9.69 10.85
N ILE A 61 -3.67 8.83 11.09
CA ILE A 61 -3.52 8.13 12.36
C ILE A 61 -2.07 8.17 12.84
N ALA A 62 -1.83 8.63 14.06
CA ALA A 62 -0.46 8.68 14.57
C ALA A 62 0.08 7.28 14.90
N GLN A 63 -0.56 6.52 15.79
CA GLN A 63 -0.02 5.26 16.32
C GLN A 63 -1.09 4.15 16.41
N PRO A 64 -1.58 3.61 15.27
CA PRO A 64 -2.49 2.47 15.32
C PRO A 64 -1.74 1.16 15.63
N VAL A 65 -2.31 0.31 16.49
CA VAL A 65 -1.81 -1.06 16.64
C VAL A 65 -2.24 -1.92 15.45
N ALA A 66 -3.54 -1.94 15.11
CA ALA A 66 -4.04 -2.70 13.97
C ALA A 66 -5.05 -1.91 13.13
N LEU A 67 -4.83 -1.90 11.81
CA LEU A 67 -5.72 -1.29 10.83
C LEU A 67 -6.07 -2.30 9.73
N TYR A 68 -7.38 -2.52 9.54
CA TYR A 68 -7.93 -3.34 8.46
C TYR A 68 -8.88 -2.49 7.61
N ILE A 69 -8.57 -2.36 6.33
CA ILE A 69 -9.35 -1.61 5.36
C ILE A 69 -9.72 -2.53 4.20
N SER A 70 -11.02 -2.70 3.97
CA SER A 70 -11.58 -3.42 2.83
C SER A 70 -12.51 -2.50 2.05
N ILE A 71 -12.16 -2.18 0.81
CA ILE A 71 -12.93 -1.24 -0.01
C ILE A 71 -13.14 -1.78 -1.43
N ALA A 72 -14.38 -1.90 -1.90
CA ALA A 72 -14.61 -2.43 -3.24
C ALA A 72 -14.21 -1.42 -4.34
N GLN A 73 -14.81 -0.22 -4.37
CA GLN A 73 -14.64 0.72 -5.50
C GLN A 73 -14.38 2.17 -5.04
N PRO A 74 -13.25 2.47 -4.37
CA PRO A 74 -12.95 3.83 -3.95
C PRO A 74 -12.52 4.71 -5.13
N VAL A 75 -13.05 5.94 -5.21
CA VAL A 75 -12.55 6.93 -6.17
C VAL A 75 -11.24 7.54 -5.67
N ALA A 76 -11.22 8.06 -4.45
CA ALA A 76 -10.02 8.64 -3.84
C ALA A 76 -9.82 8.18 -2.39
N LEU A 77 -8.63 7.65 -2.08
CA LEU A 77 -8.19 7.43 -0.70
C LEU A 77 -6.81 8.03 -0.45
N TYR A 78 -6.72 8.75 0.66
CA TYR A 78 -5.48 9.20 1.25
C TYR A 78 -5.32 8.59 2.65
N ILE A 79 -4.22 7.88 2.86
CA ILE A 79 -3.82 7.37 4.18
C ILE A 79 -2.48 7.98 4.56
N SER A 80 -2.44 8.63 5.72
CA SER A 80 -1.20 9.06 6.37
C SER A 80 -1.09 8.42 7.75
N MET A 81 0.03 7.75 8.01
CA MET A 81 0.30 7.14 9.32
C MET A 81 1.74 7.37 9.77
N ALA A 82 1.93 7.64 11.06
CA ALA A 82 3.29 7.77 11.60
C ALA A 82 3.87 6.39 11.95
N GLN A 83 3.23 5.61 12.83
CA GLN A 83 3.82 4.39 13.37
C GLN A 83 2.79 3.24 13.50
N PRO A 84 2.28 2.70 12.38
CA PRO A 84 1.39 1.55 12.43
C PRO A 84 2.16 0.26 12.74
N VAL A 85 1.64 -0.57 13.66
CA VAL A 85 2.22 -1.91 13.89
C VAL A 85 1.79 -2.86 12.77
N ALA A 86 0.49 -2.97 12.48
CA ALA A 86 -0.01 -3.81 11.39
C ALA A 86 -1.04 -3.09 10.52
N LEU A 87 -0.84 -3.14 9.20
CA LEU A 87 -1.77 -2.62 8.21
C LEU A 87 -2.15 -3.68 7.17
N TYR A 88 -3.45 -3.89 7.00
CA TYR A 88 -4.02 -4.70 5.93
C TYR A 88 -4.97 -3.85 5.08
N ILE A 89 -4.67 -3.76 3.80
CA ILE A 89 -5.50 -3.06 2.82
C ILE A 89 -5.89 -4.04 1.70
N SER A 90 -7.19 -4.20 1.50
CA SER A 90 -7.76 -4.95 0.39
C SER A 90 -8.68 -4.06 -0.44
N MET A 91 -8.47 -4.06 -1.76
CA MET A 91 -9.30 -3.29 -2.68
C MET A 91 -9.55 -3.98 -4.01
N ALA A 92 -10.73 -3.77 -4.59
CA ALA A 92 -11.03 -4.30 -5.92
C ALA A 92 -10.62 -3.32 -7.02
N GLN A 93 -11.22 -2.13 -7.08
CA GLN A 93 -11.07 -1.21 -8.22
C GLN A 93 -10.84 0.25 -7.78
N PRO A 94 -9.71 0.56 -7.13
CA PRO A 94 -9.40 1.94 -6.75
C PRO A 94 -8.98 2.79 -7.96
N VAL A 95 -9.48 4.03 -8.03
CA VAL A 95 -9.05 4.98 -9.07
C VAL A 95 -7.76 5.69 -8.67
N ALA A 96 -7.73 6.41 -7.54
CA ALA A 96 -6.56 7.16 -7.10
C ALA A 96 -6.24 6.91 -5.63
N PHE A 97 -5.02 6.42 -5.36
CA PHE A 97 -4.57 6.11 -4.01
C PHE A 97 -3.23 6.73 -3.66
N TYR A 98 -3.19 7.32 -2.48
CA TYR A 98 -1.96 7.81 -1.86
C TYR A 98 -1.82 7.24 -0.45
N ILE A 99 -0.68 6.59 -0.21
CA ILE A 99 -0.31 6.03 1.08
C ILE A 99 1.04 6.62 1.49
N SER A 100 1.08 7.31 2.63
CA SER A 100 2.32 7.76 3.26
C SER A 100 2.43 7.19 4.67
N ILE A 101 3.50 6.44 4.93
CA ILE A 101 3.71 5.80 6.22
C ILE A 101 5.16 5.98 6.67
N ALA A 102 5.38 6.57 7.85
CA ALA A 102 6.75 6.79 8.31
C ALA A 102 7.43 5.47 8.74
N GLN A 103 6.86 4.74 9.72
CA GLN A 103 7.52 3.58 10.32
C GLN A 103 6.56 2.39 10.53
N PRO A 104 6.14 1.68 9.46
CA PRO A 104 5.33 0.47 9.62
C PRO A 104 6.17 -0.73 10.05
N VAL A 105 5.65 -1.55 10.97
CA VAL A 105 6.25 -2.88 11.23
C VAL A 105 5.85 -3.87 10.13
N ALA A 106 4.55 -4.05 9.89
CA ALA A 106 4.07 -4.97 8.86
C ALA A 106 2.97 -4.36 8.00
N LEU A 107 3.11 -4.51 6.68
CA LEU A 107 2.15 -3.99 5.72
C LEU A 107 1.80 -5.00 4.64
N TYR A 108 0.50 -5.25 4.47
CA TYR A 108 -0.05 -6.10 3.43
C TYR A 108 -1.05 -5.32 2.57
N ILE A 109 -0.75 -5.20 1.28
CA ILE A 109 -1.63 -4.57 0.29
C ILE A 109 -2.01 -5.61 -0.77
N SER A 110 -3.32 -5.78 -0.97
CA SER A 110 -3.89 -6.57 -2.06
C SER A 110 -4.85 -5.71 -2.87
N ILE A 111 -4.56 -5.51 -4.15
CA ILE A 111 -5.40 -4.66 -5.03
C ILE A 111 -5.61 -5.34 -6.38
N ALA A 112 -6.86 -5.52 -6.80
CA ALA A 112 -7.11 -6.18 -8.08
C ALA A 112 -6.76 -5.26 -9.27
N GLN A 113 -7.40 -4.10 -9.40
CA GLN A 113 -7.30 -3.26 -10.61
C GLN A 113 -7.14 -1.76 -10.28
N PRO A 114 -5.99 -1.32 -9.72
CA PRO A 114 -5.76 0.10 -9.48
C PRO A 114 -5.45 0.85 -10.77
N VAL A 115 -6.03 2.05 -10.93
CA VAL A 115 -5.60 2.98 -11.98
C VAL A 115 -4.30 3.67 -11.57
N ALA A 116 -4.27 4.34 -10.41
CA ALA A 116 -3.07 5.00 -9.91
C ALA A 116 -2.84 4.72 -8.42
N LEU A 117 -1.63 4.25 -8.10
CA LEU A 117 -1.19 4.03 -6.72
C LEU A 117 0.16 4.68 -6.46
N TYR A 118 0.21 5.53 -5.43
CA TYR A 118 1.44 6.10 -4.89
C TYR A 118 1.65 5.62 -3.46
N ILE A 119 2.82 5.02 -3.21
CA ILE A 119 3.22 4.56 -1.88
C ILE A 119 4.55 5.20 -1.53
N SER A 120 4.58 5.95 -0.43
CA SER A 120 5.80 6.51 0.16
C SER A 120 5.98 5.98 1.57
N MET A 121 7.14 5.38 1.84
CA MET A 121 7.47 4.88 3.18
C MET A 121 8.90 5.25 3.58
N ALA A 122 9.11 5.60 4.85
CA ALA A 122 10.46 5.86 5.35
C ALA A 122 11.15 4.57 5.79
N GLN A 123 10.62 3.84 6.79
CA GLN A 123 11.31 2.68 7.39
C GLN A 123 10.39 1.47 7.63
N PRO A 124 9.92 0.74 6.59
CA PRO A 124 9.16 -0.50 6.78
C PRO A 124 10.03 -1.65 7.29
N VAL A 125 9.56 -2.46 8.24
CA VAL A 125 10.22 -3.77 8.49
C VAL A 125 9.83 -4.78 7.38
N ALA A 126 8.54 -4.99 7.14
CA ALA A 126 8.08 -5.91 6.09
C ALA A 126 6.94 -5.32 5.25
N LEU A 127 7.09 -5.44 3.92
CA LEU A 127 6.07 -5.04 2.96
C LEU A 127 5.74 -6.17 1.97
N TYR A 128 4.45 -6.49 1.88
CA TYR A 128 3.89 -7.38 0.87
C TYR A 128 2.87 -6.63 0.01
N ILE A 129 3.10 -6.60 -1.29
CA ILE A 129 2.20 -6.00 -2.28
C ILE A 129 1.83 -7.05 -3.32
N SER A 130 0.53 -7.32 -3.44
CA SER A 130 -0.05 -8.17 -4.48
C SER A 130 -1.01 -7.37 -5.35
N MET A 131 -0.78 -7.34 -6.65
CA MET A 131 -1.67 -6.67 -7.60
C MET A 131 -1.93 -7.50 -8.85
N ALA A 132 -3.16 -7.45 -9.38
CA ALA A 132 -3.48 -8.14 -10.62
C ALA A 132 -3.15 -7.28 -11.84
N GLN A 133 -3.81 -6.13 -12.00
CA GLN A 133 -3.72 -5.32 -13.23
C GLN A 133 -3.58 -3.82 -12.92
N PRO A 134 -2.45 -3.37 -12.34
CA PRO A 134 -2.23 -1.94 -12.10
C PRO A 134 -1.88 -1.21 -13.40
N VAL A 135 -2.49 -0.04 -13.63
CA VAL A 135 -2.08 0.86 -14.73
C VAL A 135 -0.78 1.58 -14.36
N ALA A 136 -0.76 2.31 -13.23
CA ALA A 136 0.45 3.00 -12.77
C ALA A 136 0.72 2.76 -11.29
N LEU A 137 1.95 2.33 -10.98
CA LEU A 137 2.45 2.18 -9.63
C LEU A 137 3.74 2.98 -9.42
N TYR A 138 3.73 3.81 -8.38
CA TYR A 138 4.91 4.52 -7.88
C TYR A 138 5.18 4.12 -6.44
N ILE A 139 6.34 3.50 -6.20
CA ILE A 139 6.81 3.10 -4.88
C ILE A 139 8.10 3.86 -4.57
N ARG A 140 8.08 4.63 -3.48
CA ARG A 140 9.27 5.25 -2.89
C ARG A 140 9.48 4.71 -1.48
N ILE A 141 10.64 4.12 -1.24
CA ILE A 141 10.99 3.60 0.09
C ILE A 141 12.40 4.06 0.46
N ALA A 142 12.58 4.62 1.66
CA ALA A 142 13.92 5.00 2.10
C ALA A 142 14.71 3.78 2.59
N GLN A 143 14.21 3.05 3.59
CA GLN A 143 14.98 2.01 4.28
C GLN A 143 14.12 0.82 4.75
N PRO A 144 13.67 -0.12 3.89
CA PRO A 144 13.01 -1.31 4.38
C PRO A 144 13.97 -2.48 4.59
N VAL A 145 13.56 -3.37 5.51
CA VAL A 145 14.24 -4.66 5.70
C VAL A 145 13.83 -5.63 4.60
N ALA A 146 12.54 -5.87 4.37
CA ALA A 146 12.08 -6.80 3.34
C ALA A 146 10.92 -6.26 2.49
N LEU A 147 11.03 -6.42 1.16
CA LEU A 147 10.00 -6.05 0.19
C LEU A 147 9.67 -7.21 -0.76
N TYR A 148 8.40 -7.60 -0.78
CA TYR A 148 7.85 -8.60 -1.70
C TYR A 148 6.76 -7.97 -2.57
N ILE A 149 7.01 -7.94 -3.88
CA ILE A 149 6.08 -7.39 -4.87
C ILE A 149 5.71 -8.50 -5.86
N ARG A 150 4.41 -8.81 -5.93
CA ARG A 150 3.84 -9.69 -6.96
C ARG A 150 2.84 -8.90 -7.78
N ILE A 151 3.08 -8.78 -9.08
CA ILE A 151 2.16 -8.08 -9.98
C ILE A 151 1.93 -8.93 -11.21
N ALA A 152 0.68 -9.23 -11.58
CA ALA A 152 0.43 -10.04 -12.77
C ALA A 152 0.75 -9.24 -14.06
N GLN A 153 0.05 -8.13 -14.30
CA GLN A 153 0.11 -7.38 -15.55
C GLN A 153 0.17 -5.86 -15.31
N PRO A 154 1.31 -5.31 -14.87
CA PRO A 154 1.46 -3.85 -14.76
C PRO A 154 1.66 -3.19 -16.13
N VAL A 155 1.03 -2.04 -16.37
CA VAL A 155 1.43 -1.17 -17.48
C VAL A 155 2.72 -0.44 -17.11
N ALA A 156 2.77 0.29 -16.00
CA ALA A 156 3.98 0.99 -15.57
C ALA A 156 4.29 0.78 -14.08
N LEU A 157 5.55 0.41 -13.80
CA LEU A 157 6.07 0.25 -12.44
C LEU A 157 7.34 1.08 -12.23
N PHE A 158 7.28 2.02 -11.29
CA PHE A 158 8.41 2.81 -10.83
C PHE A 158 8.72 2.51 -9.37
N ILE A 159 9.95 2.04 -9.11
CA ILE A 159 10.43 1.75 -7.76
C ILE A 159 11.71 2.56 -7.51
N SER A 160 11.70 3.38 -6.46
CA SER A 160 12.84 4.19 -6.02
C SER A 160 13.18 3.91 -4.56
N MET A 161 14.44 3.59 -4.31
CA MET A 161 14.89 2.93 -3.09
C MET A 161 16.27 3.42 -2.67
N ALA A 162 16.42 3.86 -1.41
CA ALA A 162 17.73 4.31 -0.92
C ALA A 162 18.57 3.14 -0.34
N GLN A 163 18.07 2.40 0.66
CA GLN A 163 18.81 1.29 1.29
C GLN A 163 17.88 0.11 1.57
N HIS A 164 18.26 -1.11 1.21
CA HIS A 164 17.39 -2.28 1.35
C HIS A 164 18.18 -3.55 1.72
N VAL A 165 17.60 -4.42 2.57
CA VAL A 165 18.18 -5.74 2.84
C VAL A 165 17.73 -6.76 1.78
N ALA A 166 16.43 -6.89 1.50
CA ALA A 166 15.95 -7.84 0.49
C ALA A 166 14.79 -7.29 -0.35
N LEU A 167 14.90 -7.47 -1.67
CA LEU A 167 13.84 -7.17 -2.64
C LEU A 167 13.54 -8.37 -3.53
N TYR A 168 12.28 -8.82 -3.48
CA TYR A 168 11.73 -9.82 -4.38
C TYR A 168 10.64 -9.21 -5.25
N ILE A 169 10.82 -9.28 -6.58
CA ILE A 169 9.82 -8.84 -7.56
C ILE A 169 9.48 -10.02 -8.47
N SER A 170 8.18 -10.33 -8.58
CA SER A 170 7.66 -11.30 -9.54
C SER A 170 6.60 -10.67 -10.42
N MET A 171 6.82 -10.69 -11.73
CA MET A 171 5.89 -10.15 -12.73
C MET A 171 5.65 -11.11 -13.89
N ALA A 172 4.41 -11.16 -14.39
CA ALA A 172 4.14 -11.93 -15.61
C ALA A 172 4.40 -11.06 -16.84
N GLN A 173 3.70 -9.94 -17.00
CA GLN A 173 3.74 -9.15 -18.25
C GLN A 173 3.81 -7.64 -17.98
N PRO A 174 4.96 -7.10 -17.54
CA PRO A 174 5.13 -5.65 -17.43
C PRO A 174 5.32 -4.98 -18.81
N VAL A 175 4.63 -3.88 -19.08
CA VAL A 175 4.96 -3.02 -20.23
C VAL A 175 6.23 -2.22 -19.93
N ALA A 176 6.32 -1.53 -18.78
CA ALA A 176 7.52 -0.80 -18.37
C ALA A 176 7.90 -1.04 -16.90
N LEU A 177 9.18 -1.35 -16.67
CA LEU A 177 9.78 -1.45 -15.34
C LEU A 177 10.96 -0.50 -15.18
N TYR A 178 10.86 0.42 -14.22
CA TYR A 178 11.94 1.31 -13.80
C TYR A 178 12.30 1.06 -12.34
N ILE A 179 13.54 0.66 -12.09
CA ILE A 179 14.07 0.43 -10.74
C ILE A 179 15.31 1.29 -10.52
N ARG A 180 15.29 2.11 -9.47
CA ARG A 180 16.46 2.84 -8.97
C ARG A 180 16.74 2.43 -7.53
N ILE A 181 17.94 1.89 -7.30
CA ILE A 181 18.40 1.47 -5.97
C ILE A 181 19.79 2.06 -5.70
N ALA A 182 19.99 2.69 -4.55
CA ALA A 182 21.34 3.10 -4.15
C ALA A 182 22.13 1.91 -3.57
N GLN A 183 21.61 1.23 -2.53
CA GLN A 183 22.36 0.18 -1.81
C GLN A 183 21.50 -1.06 -1.48
N PRO A 184 21.36 -2.05 -2.40
CA PRO A 184 20.73 -3.33 -2.07
C PRO A 184 21.72 -4.36 -1.50
N VAL A 185 21.33 -5.10 -0.46
CA VAL A 185 22.02 -6.33 -0.04
C VAL A 185 21.63 -7.51 -0.96
N ALA A 186 20.34 -7.69 -1.28
CA ALA A 186 19.89 -8.73 -2.22
C ALA A 186 18.74 -8.26 -3.13
N LEU A 187 18.87 -8.51 -4.44
CA LEU A 187 17.84 -8.27 -5.45
C LEU A 187 17.50 -9.55 -6.23
N TYR A 188 16.23 -9.97 -6.14
CA TYR A 188 15.67 -11.06 -6.93
C TYR A 188 14.53 -10.55 -7.81
N ILE A 189 14.69 -10.69 -9.13
CA ILE A 189 13.69 -10.29 -10.12
C ILE A 189 13.34 -11.50 -10.99
N ARG A 190 12.05 -11.86 -11.03
CA ARG A 190 11.48 -12.84 -11.97
C ARG A 190 10.46 -12.16 -12.87
N ILE A 191 10.70 -12.21 -14.18
CA ILE A 191 9.81 -11.64 -15.18
C ILE A 191 9.53 -12.70 -16.26
N ALA A 192 8.27 -12.89 -16.66
CA ALA A 192 7.97 -13.77 -17.79
C ALA A 192 8.22 -13.05 -19.12
N GLN A 193 7.63 -11.88 -19.35
CA GLN A 193 7.68 -11.14 -20.62
C GLN A 193 7.70 -9.61 -20.42
N PRO A 194 8.86 -8.95 -20.31
CA PRO A 194 8.92 -7.49 -20.28
C PRO A 194 8.89 -6.88 -21.70
N VAL A 195 8.27 -5.71 -21.84
CA VAL A 195 8.45 -4.86 -23.05
C VAL A 195 9.62 -3.87 -22.86
N ALA A 196 9.77 -3.26 -21.68
CA ALA A 196 10.90 -2.37 -21.36
C ALA A 196 11.42 -2.55 -19.92
N LEU A 197 12.74 -2.61 -19.77
CA LEU A 197 13.43 -2.78 -18.48
C LEU A 197 14.55 -1.75 -18.30
N TYR A 198 14.44 -0.91 -17.27
CA TYR A 198 15.51 0.00 -16.84
C TYR A 198 15.86 -0.22 -15.37
N ILE A 199 17.11 -0.61 -15.10
CA ILE A 199 17.61 -0.84 -13.75
C ILE A 199 18.87 0.01 -13.54
N ARG A 200 18.84 0.89 -12.53
CA ARG A 200 20.01 1.64 -12.06
C ARG A 200 20.32 1.26 -10.62
N ILE A 201 21.48 0.64 -10.40
CA ILE A 201 21.97 0.23 -9.07
C ILE A 201 23.33 0.89 -8.82
N ALA A 202 23.51 1.56 -7.68
CA ALA A 202 24.80 2.17 -7.36
C ALA A 202 25.78 1.16 -6.72
N GLN A 203 25.33 0.31 -5.78
CA GLN A 203 26.21 -0.63 -5.07
C GLN A 203 25.51 -1.97 -4.76
N PRO A 204 25.54 -2.97 -5.67
CA PRO A 204 24.95 -4.29 -5.39
C PRO A 204 25.86 -5.17 -4.53
N VAL A 205 25.26 -5.96 -3.63
CA VAL A 205 25.93 -7.10 -2.97
C VAL A 205 25.52 -8.45 -3.58
N ALA A 206 24.26 -8.63 -3.99
CA ALA A 206 23.80 -9.80 -4.74
C ALA A 206 22.66 -9.46 -5.74
N LEU A 207 22.75 -10.02 -6.97
CA LEU A 207 21.79 -9.81 -8.05
C LEU A 207 21.39 -11.15 -8.71
N TYR A 208 20.09 -11.44 -8.75
CA TYR A 208 19.52 -12.54 -9.53
C TYR A 208 18.36 -12.03 -10.39
N ILE A 209 18.49 -12.17 -11.71
CA ILE A 209 17.45 -11.82 -12.67
C ILE A 209 17.14 -13.05 -13.52
N ARG A 210 15.87 -13.47 -13.54
CA ARG A 210 15.36 -14.51 -14.43
C ARG A 210 14.29 -13.94 -15.35
N ILE A 211 14.55 -14.00 -16.65
CA ILE A 211 13.62 -13.60 -17.71
C ILE A 211 13.29 -14.83 -18.55
N ALA A 212 12.00 -15.15 -18.72
CA ALA A 212 11.60 -16.36 -19.45
C ALA A 212 11.75 -16.24 -20.97
N GLN A 213 11.75 -15.02 -21.53
CA GLN A 213 11.95 -14.75 -22.96
C GLN A 213 12.99 -13.63 -23.19
N PRO A 214 13.70 -13.61 -24.33
CA PRO A 214 14.72 -12.61 -24.62
C PRO A 214 14.13 -11.19 -24.67
N VAL A 215 14.88 -10.22 -24.17
CA VAL A 215 14.51 -8.79 -24.13
C VAL A 215 15.35 -8.04 -25.16
N ALA A 216 14.77 -7.04 -25.83
CA ALA A 216 15.55 -6.01 -26.51
C ALA A 216 16.08 -5.05 -25.43
N LEU A 217 17.39 -5.14 -25.13
CA LEU A 217 18.07 -4.26 -24.18
C LEU A 217 18.37 -2.89 -24.80
#